data_AF-A0A358MG86-F1
#
_entry.id   AF-A0A358MG86-F1
#
_cell.length_a   1.000
_cell.length_b   1.000
_cell.length_c   1.000
_cell.angle_alpha   90.00
_cell.angle_beta   90.00
_cell.angle_gamma   90.00
#
_symmetry.space_group_name_H-M   'P 1'
#
loop_
_entity.id
_entity.type
_entity.pdbx_description
1 polymer ?
#
loop_
_entity_poly.entity_id
_entity_poly.type
_entity_poly.pdbx_seq_one_letter_code
_entity_poly.pdbx_strand_id
1 'polypeptide(L)'
;LGPAAPKEFEETIADATALTAAVESRRGGVMRLSEGVPDLRSVREGRPAAGRGWIGLTPRAAFQTRDITRRPLMPAWLALLLASGLIVGGWLREGRRSA
;
A
#
# COMPACT_ATOMS: atom_id res chain seq x y z
N LEU A 1 -31.92 -8.53 -8.72
CA LEU A 1 -32.41 -8.55 -7.32
C LEU A 1 -31.72 -9.72 -6.65
N GLY A 2 -31.05 -9.50 -5.52
CA GLY A 2 -30.30 -10.54 -4.80
C GLY A 2 -31.23 -11.56 -4.12
N PRO A 3 -30.67 -12.62 -3.51
CA PRO A 3 -31.46 -13.60 -2.76
C PRO A 3 -32.23 -12.92 -1.61
N ALA A 4 -33.46 -13.39 -1.35
CA ALA A 4 -34.36 -12.82 -0.34
C ALA A 4 -33.83 -12.93 1.11
N ALA A 5 -32.93 -13.89 1.35
CA ALA A 5 -32.18 -14.05 2.59
C ALA A 5 -30.68 -14.08 2.24
N PRO A 6 -29.98 -12.94 2.27
CA PRO A 6 -28.53 -12.91 2.07
C PRO A 6 -27.81 -13.57 3.25
N LYS A 7 -26.82 -14.42 2.96
CA LYS A 7 -26.09 -15.19 3.98
C LYS A 7 -25.29 -14.32 4.94
N GLU A 8 -24.88 -13.14 4.49
CA GLU A 8 -24.10 -12.18 5.26
C GLU A 8 -24.85 -11.65 6.51
N PHE A 9 -26.18 -11.82 6.57
CA PHE A 9 -27.00 -11.40 7.71
C PHE A 9 -27.43 -12.55 8.64
N GLU A 10 -27.05 -13.80 8.35
CA GLU A 10 -27.36 -14.94 9.22
C GLU A 10 -26.60 -14.86 10.55
N GLU A 11 -25.32 -14.46 10.51
CA GLU A 11 -24.45 -14.35 11.69
C GLU A 11 -23.77 -12.97 11.73
N THR A 12 -24.46 -11.99 12.34
CA THR A 12 -23.97 -10.60 12.46
C THR A 12 -23.27 -10.32 13.79
N ILE A 13 -23.42 -11.22 14.77
CA ILE A 13 -22.74 -11.11 16.04
C ILE A 13 -21.30 -11.58 15.86
N ALA A 14 -20.35 -10.71 16.20
CA ALA A 14 -18.94 -11.05 16.09
C ALA A 14 -18.64 -12.29 16.94
N ASP A 15 -18.13 -13.33 16.29
CA ASP A 15 -17.69 -14.57 16.92
C ASP A 15 -16.31 -14.97 16.39
N ALA A 16 -15.50 -15.59 17.26
CA ALA A 16 -14.17 -16.05 16.92
C ALA A 16 -14.08 -17.58 16.82
N THR A 17 -15.15 -18.31 17.16
CA THR A 17 -15.16 -19.78 17.24
C THR A 17 -14.58 -20.42 15.99
N ALA A 18 -15.03 -19.99 14.81
CA ALA A 18 -14.57 -20.51 13.52
C ALA A 18 -13.06 -20.33 13.25
N LEU A 19 -12.42 -19.36 13.89
CA LEU A 19 -10.99 -19.04 13.69
C LEU A 19 -10.08 -19.63 14.78
N THR A 20 -10.63 -20.19 15.86
CA THR A 20 -9.88 -20.66 17.04
C THR A 20 -8.69 -21.54 16.68
N ALA A 21 -8.90 -22.62 15.91
CA ALA A 21 -7.83 -23.54 15.52
C ALA A 21 -6.71 -22.84 14.71
N ALA A 22 -7.08 -21.89 13.85
CA ALA A 22 -6.12 -21.13 13.04
C ALA A 22 -5.31 -20.10 13.85
N VAL A 23 -5.91 -19.57 14.93
CA VAL A 23 -5.26 -18.64 15.86
C VAL A 23 -4.30 -19.38 16.78
N GLU A 24 -4.75 -20.49 17.37
CA GLU A 24 -3.95 -21.31 18.31
C GLU A 24 -2.70 -21.90 17.65
N SER A 25 -2.84 -22.45 16.42
CA SER A 25 -1.70 -22.99 15.66
C SER A 25 -0.59 -21.96 15.39
N ARG A 26 -0.91 -20.66 15.44
CA ARG A 26 0.03 -19.56 15.23
C ARG A 26 0.43 -18.85 16.52
N ARG A 27 -0.04 -19.31 17.68
CA ARG A 27 0.11 -18.62 18.98
C ARG A 27 -0.38 -17.17 18.91
N GLY A 28 -1.45 -16.93 18.16
CA GLY A 28 -2.10 -15.63 18.04
C GLY A 28 -3.07 -15.36 19.19
N GLY A 29 -3.92 -14.35 19.01
CA GLY A 29 -4.97 -14.02 19.97
C GLY A 29 -6.21 -13.44 19.29
N VAL A 30 -7.31 -13.44 20.02
CA VAL A 30 -8.58 -12.83 19.64
C VAL A 30 -8.84 -11.68 20.59
N MET A 31 -9.21 -10.52 20.05
CA MET A 31 -9.41 -9.30 20.83
C MET A 31 -10.69 -8.61 20.35
N ARG A 32 -11.54 -8.16 21.28
CA ARG A 32 -12.74 -7.40 20.95
C ARG A 32 -12.37 -5.95 20.74
N LEU A 33 -12.57 -5.40 19.55
CA LEU A 33 -12.29 -3.97 19.29
C LEU A 33 -13.14 -3.03 20.16
N SER A 34 -14.30 -3.50 20.65
CA SER A 34 -15.13 -2.75 21.61
C SER A 34 -14.44 -2.53 22.96
N GLU A 35 -13.44 -3.33 23.31
CA GLU A 35 -12.63 -3.18 24.54
C GLU A 35 -11.39 -2.30 24.32
N GLY A 36 -11.16 -1.87 23.07
CA GLY A 36 -10.03 -1.04 22.66
C GLY A 36 -9.30 -1.59 21.43
N VAL A 37 -8.61 -0.70 20.72
CA VAL A 37 -7.74 -1.08 19.60
C VAL A 37 -6.40 -1.56 20.15
N PRO A 38 -5.96 -2.81 19.85
CA PRO A 38 -4.68 -3.30 20.34
C PRO A 38 -3.50 -2.67 19.61
N ASP A 39 -2.37 -2.58 20.29
CA ASP A 39 -1.11 -2.19 19.65
C ASP A 39 -0.66 -3.26 18.66
N LEU A 40 -0.12 -2.82 17.52
CA LEU A 40 0.46 -3.72 16.52
C LEU A 40 1.96 -3.84 16.73
N ARG A 41 2.47 -5.08 16.78
CA ARG A 41 3.92 -5.35 16.90
C ARG A 41 4.39 -6.28 15.80
N SER A 42 5.53 -5.99 15.18
CA SER A 42 6.18 -6.94 14.28
C SER A 42 6.77 -8.09 15.09
N VAL A 43 6.35 -9.32 14.81
CA VAL A 43 6.87 -10.53 15.45
C VAL A 43 7.50 -11.45 14.42
N ARG A 44 8.58 -12.14 14.81
CA ARG A 44 9.17 -13.19 13.98
C ARG A 44 8.26 -14.42 13.97
N GLU A 45 8.36 -15.21 12.91
CA GLU A 45 7.69 -16.51 12.88
C GLU A 45 8.15 -17.40 14.04
N GLY A 46 7.26 -18.27 14.51
CA GLY A 46 7.58 -19.17 15.63
C GLY A 46 7.43 -18.53 17.02
N ARG A 47 7.11 -17.24 17.14
CA ARG A 47 7.03 -16.51 18.42
C ARG A 47 5.57 -16.29 18.82
N PRO A 48 5.27 -15.99 20.09
CA PRO A 48 3.94 -15.56 20.50
C PRO A 48 3.52 -14.33 19.69
N ALA A 49 2.34 -14.39 19.08
CA ALA A 49 1.80 -13.36 18.20
C ALA A 49 0.62 -12.59 18.86
N ALA A 50 0.49 -12.66 20.18
CA ALA A 50 -0.43 -11.83 20.96
C ALA A 50 0.04 -11.73 22.41
N GLY A 51 -0.42 -10.70 23.11
CA GLY A 51 -0.22 -10.51 24.55
C GLY A 51 -1.20 -9.49 25.13
N ARG A 52 -0.93 -9.02 26.36
CA ARG A 52 -1.78 -8.02 27.02
C ARG A 52 -1.79 -6.71 26.24
N GLY A 53 -2.90 -6.40 25.58
CA GLY A 53 -3.13 -5.14 24.86
C GLY A 53 -2.45 -5.02 23.50
N TRP A 54 -1.84 -6.08 22.96
CA TRP A 54 -1.16 -6.02 21.66
C TRP A 54 -1.32 -7.31 20.84
N ILE A 55 -1.25 -7.18 19.52
CA ILE A 55 -1.27 -8.30 18.56
C ILE A 55 -0.07 -8.23 17.61
N GLY A 56 0.46 -9.40 17.28
CA GLY A 56 1.66 -9.59 16.47
C GLY A 56 1.34 -9.74 14.99
N LEU A 57 2.08 -9.04 14.15
CA LEU A 57 2.09 -9.19 12.69
C LEU A 57 3.41 -9.82 12.26
N THR A 58 3.34 -10.97 11.60
CA THR A 58 4.50 -11.61 10.96
C THR A 58 4.70 -11.01 9.56
N PRO A 59 5.82 -10.31 9.29
CA PRO A 59 6.08 -9.77 7.95
C PRO A 59 6.17 -10.91 6.92
N ARG A 60 5.33 -10.89 5.89
CA ARG A 60 5.35 -11.88 4.79
C ARG A 60 5.90 -11.35 3.48
N ALA A 61 6.57 -10.20 3.53
CA ALA A 61 7.00 -9.44 2.35
C ALA A 61 5.90 -9.25 1.28
N ALA A 62 4.63 -9.29 1.70
CA ALA A 62 3.47 -9.08 0.84
C ALA A 62 3.27 -7.58 0.64
N PHE A 63 4.20 -6.97 -0.09
CA PHE A 63 4.10 -5.58 -0.50
C PHE A 63 3.38 -5.53 -1.84
N GLN A 64 2.25 -4.82 -1.91
CA GLN A 64 1.71 -4.38 -3.17
C GLN A 64 2.40 -3.05 -3.48
N THR A 65 3.19 -2.99 -4.55
CA THR A 65 3.77 -1.73 -5.06
C THR A 65 2.62 -0.84 -5.50
N ARG A 66 2.11 -0.03 -4.58
CA ARG A 66 0.81 0.63 -4.74
C ARG A 66 0.88 1.83 -5.68
N ASP A 67 2.04 2.46 -5.83
CA ASP A 67 2.23 3.54 -6.80
C ASP A 67 3.73 3.76 -7.13
N ILE A 68 4.08 3.74 -8.41
CA ILE A 68 5.36 4.31 -8.87
C ILE A 68 5.12 5.80 -9.09
N THR A 69 5.49 6.63 -8.12
CA THR A 69 5.44 8.08 -8.29
C THR A 69 6.56 8.53 -9.25
N ARG A 70 6.21 8.85 -10.50
CA ARG A 70 7.15 9.47 -11.45
C ARG A 70 7.18 10.97 -11.22
N ARG A 71 8.32 11.49 -10.75
CA ARG A 71 8.56 12.94 -10.66
C ARG A 71 9.25 13.40 -11.95
N PRO A 72 8.63 14.23 -12.80
CA PRO A 72 9.30 14.75 -13.98
C PRO A 72 10.47 15.66 -13.56
N LEU A 73 11.61 15.56 -14.28
CA LEU A 73 12.80 16.38 -14.00
C LEU A 73 12.55 17.88 -14.21
N MET A 74 11.65 18.23 -15.14
CA MET A 74 11.24 19.60 -15.42
C MET A 74 9.81 19.65 -16.00
N PRO A 75 9.12 20.81 -15.94
CA PRO A 75 7.84 20.99 -16.62
C PRO A 75 7.95 20.83 -18.15
N ALA A 76 6.92 20.28 -18.79
CA ALA A 76 6.91 20.03 -20.24
C ALA A 76 7.14 21.29 -21.08
N TRP A 77 6.60 22.43 -20.65
CA TRP A 77 6.80 23.71 -21.34
C TRP A 77 8.25 24.19 -21.29
N LEU A 78 8.98 23.91 -20.20
CA LEU A 78 10.38 24.30 -20.08
C LEU A 78 11.26 23.49 -21.03
N ALA A 79 10.98 22.18 -21.13
CA ALA A 79 11.63 21.31 -22.11
C ALA A 79 11.38 21.79 -23.56
N LEU A 80 10.14 22.19 -23.87
CA LEU A 80 9.79 22.74 -25.18
C LEU A 80 10.58 24.02 -25.49
N LEU A 81 10.62 24.98 -24.56
CA LEU A 81 11.37 26.22 -24.74
C LEU A 81 12.87 25.96 -24.94
N LEU A 82 13.47 25.05 -24.16
CA LEU A 82 14.87 24.66 -24.31
C LEU A 82 15.14 24.03 -25.68
N ALA A 83 14.32 23.07 -26.10
CA ALA A 83 14.47 22.42 -27.40
C ALA A 83 14.33 23.42 -28.56
N SER A 84 13.28 24.24 -28.55
CA SER A 84 13.07 25.28 -29.57
C SER A 84 14.22 26.29 -29.59
N GLY A 85 14.70 26.73 -28.42
CA GLY A 85 15.82 27.65 -28.31
C GLY A 85 17.12 27.09 -28.87
N LEU A 86 17.41 25.81 -28.60
CA LEU A 86 18.58 25.12 -29.15
C LEU A 86 18.51 24.98 -30.68
N ILE A 87 17.32 24.65 -31.21
CA ILE A 87 17.10 24.54 -32.67
C ILE A 87 17.35 25.89 -33.35
N VAL A 88 16.69 26.95 -32.86
CA VAL A 88 16.83 28.30 -33.44
C VAL A 88 18.26 28.82 -33.28
N GLY A 89 18.87 28.63 -32.10
CA GLY A 89 20.25 29.02 -31.85
C GLY A 89 21.25 28.30 -32.77
N GLY A 90 21.04 27.00 -33.01
CA GLY A 90 21.81 26.22 -33.98
C GLY A 90 21.68 26.78 -35.40
N TRP A 91 20.44 27.06 -35.84
CA TRP A 91 20.16 27.62 -37.17
C TRP A 91 20.83 28.98 -37.38
N LEU A 92 20.71 29.89 -36.40
CA LEU A 92 21.33 31.22 -36.47
C LEU A 92 22.86 31.16 -36.45
N ARG A 93 23.45 30.23 -35.68
CA ARG A 93 24.90 30.01 -35.64
C ARG A 93 25.41 29.53 -36.99
N GLU A 94 24.69 28.60 -37.63
CA GLU A 94 25.08 28.05 -38.93
C GLU A 94 24.90 29.06 -40.06
N GLY A 95 23.78 29.79 -40.09
CA GLY A 95 23.53 30.82 -41.10
C GLY A 95 24.57 31.96 -41.07
N ARG A 96 25.13 32.27 -39.89
CA ARG A 96 26.24 33.23 -39.74
C ARG A 96 27.61 32.72 -40.18
N ARG A 97 27.78 31.40 -40.42
CA ARG A 97 29.02 30.81 -40.94
C ARG A 97 28.99 30.64 -42.46
N SER A 98 27.83 30.80 -43.08
CA SER A 98 27.61 30.72 -44.53
C SER A 98 27.58 32.10 -45.21
N ALA A 99 27.65 33.19 -44.45
CA ALA A 99 27.81 34.57 -44.92
C ALA A 99 29.23 35.05 -44.67
#